data_AF-A0A106BQL2-F1
#
_entry.id   AF-A0A106BQL2-F1
#
_cell.length_a   1.000
_cell.length_b   1.000
_cell.length_c   1.000
_cell.angle_alpha   90.00
_cell.angle_beta   90.00
_cell.angle_gamma   90.00
#
_symmetry.space_group_name_H-M   'P 1'
#
loop_
_entity.id
_entity.type
_entity.pdbx_description
1 polymer ?
#
loop_
_entity_poly.entity_id
_entity_poly.type
_entity_poly.pdbx_seq_one_letter_code
_entity_poly.pdbx_strand_id
1 'polypeptide(L)'
;MLTASLRLTGTLDDGAEVVRSYYLVADFGQHGGGKSSIIPLSMGAPMPDDDRLTVKTGGEEAALKAAAEAIKALPGNQGLEVRVVINPE
;
A
#
# COMPACT_ATOMS: atom_id res chain seq x y z
N MET A 1 -5.78 -14.35 -5.83
CA MET A 1 -5.42 -13.46 -4.72
C MET A 1 -3.94 -13.16 -4.86
N LEU A 2 -3.57 -11.88 -4.85
CA LEU A 2 -2.19 -11.43 -4.89
C LEU A 2 -1.91 -10.62 -3.63
N THR A 3 -0.79 -10.90 -2.95
CA THR A 3 -0.44 -10.18 -1.72
C THR A 3 0.92 -9.51 -1.84
N ALA A 4 1.08 -8.40 -1.13
CA ALA A 4 2.33 -7.68 -1.08
C ALA A 4 2.56 -7.07 0.30
N SER A 5 3.82 -7.02 0.71
CA SER A 5 4.26 -6.26 1.87
C SER A 5 4.96 -4.99 1.39
N LEU A 6 4.53 -3.85 1.92
CA LEU A 6 5.11 -2.54 1.64
C LEU A 6 5.83 -2.05 2.89
N ARG A 7 7.11 -1.73 2.77
CA ARG A 7 7.90 -1.13 3.85
C ARG A 7 8.41 0.23 3.42
N LEU A 8 8.13 1.25 4.23
CA LEU A 8 8.63 2.60 4.06
C LEU A 8 9.62 2.90 5.18
N THR A 9 10.78 3.44 4.81
CA THR A 9 11.84 3.78 5.75
C THR A 9 12.43 5.15 5.43
N GLY A 10 12.85 5.89 6.45
CA GLY A 10 13.54 7.16 6.25
C GLY A 10 13.59 7.98 7.52
N THR A 11 14.00 9.23 7.37
CA THR A 11 14.08 10.21 8.45
C THR A 11 13.07 11.33 8.17
N LEU A 12 12.24 11.66 9.14
CA LEU A 12 11.31 12.79 9.06
C LEU A 12 12.04 14.12 9.28
N ASP A 13 11.37 15.24 9.01
CA ASP A 13 11.92 16.60 9.14
C ASP A 13 12.39 16.95 10.56
N ASP A 14 11.84 16.27 11.58
CA ASP A 14 12.25 16.41 12.98
C ASP A 14 13.47 15.55 13.37
N GLY A 15 14.04 14.81 12.40
CA GLY A 15 15.17 13.91 12.61
C GLY A 15 14.79 12.52 13.10
N ALA A 16 13.50 12.20 13.26
CA ALA A 16 13.07 10.88 13.71
C ALA A 16 13.20 9.85 12.59
N GLU A 17 13.87 8.73 12.88
CA GLU A 17 13.85 7.56 12.01
C GLU A 17 12.50 6.87 12.08
N VAL A 18 11.93 6.57 10.92
CA VAL A 18 10.60 5.96 10.80
C VAL A 18 10.70 4.69 9.97
N VAL A 19 10.04 3.65 10.46
CA VAL A 19 9.77 2.40 9.74
C VAL A 19 8.28 2.15 9.76
N ARG A 20 7.66 2.05 8.59
CA ARG A 20 6.23 1.75 8.43
C ARG A 20 6.04 0.56 7.53
N SER A 21 5.21 -0.36 7.97
CA SER A 21 4.89 -1.58 7.24
C SER A 21 3.41 -1.66 6.99
N TYR A 22 3.04 -2.06 5.77
CA TYR A 22 1.68 -2.33 5.35
C TYR A 22 1.62 -3.68 4.67
N TYR A 23 0.53 -4.41 4.90
CA TYR A 23 0.19 -5.60 4.16
C TYR A 23 -0.95 -5.26 3.20
N LEU A 24 -0.77 -5.64 1.94
CA LEU A 24 -1.72 -5.41 0.86
C LEU A 24 -2.25 -6.76 0.40
N VAL A 25 -3.57 -6.88 0.36
CA VAL A 25 -4.27 -8.03 -0.19
C VAL A 25 -5.06 -7.54 -1.38
N ALA A 26 -4.90 -8.15 -2.54
CA ALA A 26 -5.70 -7.84 -3.71
C ALA A 26 -6.35 -9.09 -4.30
N ASP A 27 -7.59 -8.89 -4.75
CA ASP A 27 -8.43 -9.91 -5.36
C ASP A 27 -9.00 -9.42 -6.69
N PHE A 28 -9.30 -10.39 -7.56
CA PHE A 28 -9.93 -10.10 -8.85
C PHE A 28 -11.32 -9.50 -8.63
N GLY A 29 -11.58 -8.37 -9.29
CA GLY A 29 -12.85 -7.67 -9.26
C GLY A 29 -13.75 -8.07 -10.42
N GLN A 30 -14.95 -7.49 -10.46
CA GLN A 30 -15.86 -7.70 -11.59
C GLN A 30 -15.30 -7.06 -12.87
N HIS A 31 -15.63 -7.67 -14.02
CA HIS A 31 -15.34 -7.14 -15.36
C HIS A 31 -13.86 -6.81 -15.62
N GLY A 32 -12.92 -7.60 -15.10
CA GLY A 32 -11.48 -7.37 -15.27
C GLY A 32 -10.91 -6.29 -14.34
N GLY A 33 -11.71 -5.78 -13.42
CA GLY A 33 -11.28 -4.91 -12.34
C GLY A 33 -10.54 -5.66 -11.24
N GLY A 34 -10.12 -4.93 -10.22
CA GLY A 34 -9.43 -5.47 -9.06
C GLY A 34 -9.80 -4.69 -7.81
N LYS A 35 -9.71 -5.35 -6.66
CA LYS A 35 -9.90 -4.73 -5.35
C LYS A 35 -8.67 -4.98 -4.51
N SER A 36 -8.20 -3.97 -3.79
CA SER A 36 -7.13 -4.12 -2.80
C SER A 36 -7.60 -3.62 -1.44
N SER A 37 -7.16 -4.29 -0.37
CA SER A 37 -7.32 -3.87 1.02
C SER A 37 -5.95 -3.53 1.60
N ILE A 38 -5.88 -2.43 2.35
CA ILE A 38 -4.67 -1.92 3.00
C ILE A 38 -4.75 -2.24 4.49
N ILE A 39 -3.75 -2.96 4.99
CA ILE A 39 -3.68 -3.34 6.41
C ILE A 39 -2.40 -2.75 7.00
N PRO A 40 -2.48 -1.76 7.91
CA PRO A 40 -1.30 -1.22 8.57
C PRO A 40 -0.74 -2.25 9.57
N LEU A 41 0.57 -2.48 9.52
CA LEU A 41 1.27 -3.36 10.46
C LEU A 41 2.06 -2.57 11.51
N SER A 42 2.33 -1.29 11.25
CA SER A 42 2.98 -0.39 12.19
C SER A 42 1.95 0.47 12.93
N MET A 43 2.14 0.65 14.23
CA MET A 43 1.30 1.53 15.05
C MET A 43 1.44 2.99 14.56
N GLY A 44 0.31 3.68 14.37
CA GLY A 44 0.30 5.08 13.92
C GLY A 44 0.73 5.28 12.46
N ALA A 45 0.80 4.20 11.66
CA ALA A 45 1.03 4.31 10.23
C ALA A 45 -0.14 5.09 9.57
N PRO A 46 0.12 6.13 8.78
CA PRO A 46 -0.92 6.86 8.06
C PRO A 46 -1.73 5.93 7.18
N MET A 47 -3.04 6.13 7.17
CA MET A 47 -3.97 5.38 6.33
C MET A 47 -4.68 6.35 5.36
N PRO A 48 -5.05 5.89 4.16
CA PRO A 48 -6.04 6.59 3.35
C PRO A 48 -7.41 6.57 4.05
N ASP A 49 -8.31 7.46 3.62
CA ASP A 49 -9.65 7.57 4.19
C ASP A 49 -10.47 6.28 4.02
N ASP A 50 -10.25 5.55 2.92
CA ASP A 50 -10.83 4.23 2.66
C ASP A 50 -9.72 3.16 2.71
N ASP A 51 -9.92 2.12 3.51
CA ASP A 51 -9.01 0.99 3.63
C ASP A 51 -9.04 0.05 2.41
N ARG A 52 -9.97 0.30 1.48
CA ARG A 52 -10.16 -0.46 0.24
C ARG A 52 -10.08 0.44 -0.97
N LEU A 53 -9.42 -0.08 -2.00
CA LEU A 53 -9.35 0.53 -3.31
C LEU A 53 -9.88 -0.42 -4.36
N THR A 54 -10.64 0.11 -5.31
CA THR A 54 -11.16 -0.67 -6.45
C THR A 54 -10.74 -0.01 -7.74
N VAL A 55 -10.21 -0.80 -8.67
CA VAL A 55 -9.86 -0.38 -10.03
C VAL A 55 -10.79 -1.07 -11.03
N LYS A 56 -11.13 -0.37 -12.11
CA LYS A 56 -12.06 -0.86 -13.14
C LYS A 56 -11.42 -1.87 -14.10
N THR A 57 -10.11 -1.84 -14.25
CA THR A 57 -9.35 -2.66 -15.21
C THR A 57 -7.97 -3.01 -14.67
N GLY A 58 -7.38 -4.10 -15.16
CA GLY A 58 -6.01 -4.50 -14.83
C GLY A 58 -5.90 -5.45 -13.63
N GLY A 59 -7.03 -5.97 -13.13
CA GLY A 59 -7.06 -7.02 -12.13
C GLY A 59 -6.39 -6.66 -10.80
N GLU A 60 -5.95 -7.71 -10.11
CA GLU A 60 -5.28 -7.67 -8.81
C GLU A 60 -4.01 -6.81 -8.82
N GLU A 61 -3.21 -6.90 -9.88
CA GLU A 61 -1.95 -6.18 -10.01
C GLU A 61 -2.17 -4.66 -10.07
N ALA A 62 -3.14 -4.20 -10.85
CA ALA A 62 -3.49 -2.79 -10.92
C ALA A 62 -4.04 -2.28 -9.58
N ALA A 63 -4.81 -3.10 -8.86
CA ALA A 63 -5.31 -2.76 -7.54
C ALA A 63 -4.18 -2.61 -6.50
N LEU A 64 -3.18 -3.52 -6.50
CA LEU A 64 -2.02 -3.41 -5.62
C LEU A 64 -1.17 -2.18 -5.93
N LYS A 65 -0.93 -1.89 -7.21
CA LYS A 65 -0.20 -0.68 -7.62
C LYS A 65 -0.92 0.57 -7.14
N ALA A 66 -2.24 0.64 -7.34
CA ALA A 66 -3.05 1.75 -6.86
C ALA A 66 -2.97 1.92 -5.33
N ALA A 67 -3.04 0.82 -4.57
CA ALA A 67 -2.91 0.84 -3.12
C ALA A 67 -1.52 1.30 -2.66
N ALA A 68 -0.44 0.81 -3.28
CA ALA A 68 0.91 1.22 -2.96
C ALA A 68 1.14 2.71 -3.24
N GLU A 69 0.66 3.22 -4.38
CA GLU A 69 0.75 4.65 -4.71
C GLU A 69 -0.08 5.52 -3.77
N ALA A 70 -1.28 5.08 -3.38
CA ALA A 70 -2.09 5.78 -2.39
C ALA A 70 -1.35 5.91 -1.04
N ILE A 71 -0.69 4.85 -0.57
CA ILE A 71 0.09 4.88 0.68
C ILE A 71 1.29 5.82 0.57
N LYS A 72 2.03 5.78 -0.55
CA LYS A 72 3.16 6.68 -0.79
C LYS A 72 2.76 8.15 -0.77
N ALA A 73 1.59 8.48 -1.31
CA ALA A 73 1.10 9.84 -1.41
C ALA A 73 0.65 10.44 -0.07
N LEU A 74 0.42 9.63 0.96
CA LEU A 74 -0.04 10.11 2.27
C LEU A 74 0.96 11.10 2.87
N PRO A 75 0.53 12.24 3.44
CA PRO A 75 1.42 13.29 3.92
C PRO A 75 2.53 12.80 4.84
N GLY A 76 2.24 11.85 5.74
CA GLY A 76 3.25 11.31 6.64
C GLY A 76 4.30 10.41 5.97
N ASN A 77 4.03 9.90 4.78
CA ASN A 77 4.90 8.94 4.06
C ASN A 77 5.74 9.59 2.95
N GLN A 78 5.50 10.87 2.65
CA GLN A 78 6.22 11.58 1.59
C GLN A 78 7.72 11.66 1.90
N GLY A 79 8.55 11.40 0.90
CA GLY A 79 10.02 11.40 1.05
C GLY A 79 10.61 10.15 1.67
N LEU A 80 9.80 9.20 2.17
CA LEU A 80 10.31 7.92 2.65
C LEU A 80 10.72 7.00 1.49
N GLU A 81 11.80 6.26 1.66
CA GLU A 81 12.20 5.21 0.74
C GLU A 81 11.20 4.05 0.81
N VAL A 82 10.79 3.52 -0.34
CA VAL A 82 9.74 2.51 -0.43
C VAL A 82 10.31 1.20 -0.98
N ARG A 83 10.12 0.12 -0.22
CA ARG A 83 10.44 -1.25 -0.63
C ARG A 83 9.16 -2.08 -0.69
N VAL A 84 8.90 -2.67 -1.85
CA VAL A 84 7.76 -3.56 -2.09
C VAL A 84 8.27 -4.99 -2.20
N VAL A 85 7.64 -5.91 -1.50
CA VAL A 85 7.84 -7.36 -1.67
C VAL A 85 6.51 -7.96 -2.08
N ILE A 86 6.39 -8.35 -3.35
CA ILE A 86 5.22 -9.06 -3.87
C ILE A 86 5.43 -10.53 -3.57
N ASN A 87 4.47 -11.17 -2.92
CA ASN A 87 4.48 -12.60 -2.67
C ASN A 87 3.58 -13.26 -3.74
N PRO A 88 4.16 -13.82 -4.82
CA PRO A 88 3.40 -14.72 -5.68
C PRO A 88 3.07 -15.98 -4.89
N GLU A 89 1.80 -16.39 -4.91
CA GLU A 89 1.40 -17.73 -4.45
C GLU A 89 2.02 -18.83 -5.32
#